data_AF-A0A8J3HQM3-F1
#
_entry.id   AF-A0A8J3HQM3-F1
#
_cell.length_a   1.000
_cell.length_b   1.000
_cell.length_c   1.000
_cell.angle_alpha   90.00
_cell.angle_beta   90.00
_cell.angle_gamma   90.00
#
_symmetry.space_group_name_H-M   'P 1'
#
loop_
_entity.id
_entity.type
_entity.pdbx_description
1 polymer ?
#
loop_
_entity_poly.entity_id
_entity_poly.type
_entity_poly.pdbx_seq_one_letter_code
_entity_poly.pdbx_strand_id
1 'polypeptide(L)'
;MNFFQRLARRLGQAFAVFRDPDGGLLRPLPEPAVDPRVDAGRLADAAREQGRSDGRRYLFDGWSFGHEDDPADAILDPEYVLGLRHQCRTAVHEHRDRQRLTDARLADLHLLVWDEERNMRAARDRMARIAARGERDEEDSLRAFFHRRDIDVDALQLPELSHPVWEGEAPPMRLFWRILIVLFLGVVVFEIERYVASSFLPVTDLGSTAAVTMTAAIAGLTVLGPLVAGQLFRHRHATGHDRVLTALTFLLLLPSLAIILGFGLLAARLFDQGTPVTPGAGASSLGLTAGTLVVVFDVVLFLACTMAYVLGMAQRHPFQQAFARSRRVRDRTLLLSQRMGTRINGDYRALATDLGDQQGAPTDAVDREAAIRHAYLAAEDAYYQGLIEAVADPTFTEAVMRRRNRPALPPDVLPPDVLPPPLPELVAVPPVESAAELVPVEPGRSPGDE
;
A
#
# COMPACT_ATOMS: atom_id res chain seq x y z
N MET A 1 -19.35 -0.39 15.24
CA MET A 1 -18.14 -0.15 16.06
C MET A 1 -17.81 1.33 16.08
N ASN A 2 -17.90 1.97 17.26
CA ASN A 2 -17.75 3.42 17.42
C ASN A 2 -16.30 3.89 17.22
N PHE A 3 -16.12 5.13 16.79
CA PHE A 3 -14.80 5.74 16.54
C PHE A 3 -13.85 5.60 17.75
N PHE A 4 -14.37 5.82 18.97
CA PHE A 4 -13.60 5.69 20.20
C PHE A 4 -13.12 4.26 20.47
N GLN A 5 -13.89 3.24 20.12
CA GLN A 5 -13.44 1.84 20.24
C GLN A 5 -12.29 1.54 19.27
N ARG A 6 -12.35 2.08 18.05
CA ARG A 6 -11.25 1.96 17.08
C ARG A 6 -10.01 2.71 17.54
N LEU A 7 -10.17 3.90 18.10
CA LEU A 7 -9.07 4.70 18.61
C LEU A 7 -8.42 4.05 19.83
N ALA A 8 -9.22 3.56 20.79
CA ALA A 8 -8.73 2.85 21.97
C ALA A 8 -8.01 1.56 21.59
N ARG A 9 -8.52 0.80 20.61
CA ARG A 9 -7.85 -0.41 20.11
C ARG A 9 -6.53 -0.09 19.40
N ARG A 10 -6.49 0.97 18.58
CA ARG A 10 -5.26 1.44 17.93
C ARG A 10 -4.22 1.94 18.95
N LEU A 11 -4.64 2.72 19.94
CA LEU A 11 -3.76 3.18 21.01
C LEU A 11 -3.28 2.02 21.88
N GLY A 12 -4.15 1.06 22.20
CA GLY A 12 -3.80 -0.15 22.93
C GLY A 12 -2.79 -1.02 22.18
N GLN A 13 -2.96 -1.21 20.87
CA GLN A 13 -1.99 -1.91 20.01
C GLN A 13 -0.66 -1.15 19.92
N ALA A 14 -0.69 0.16 19.74
CA ALA A 14 0.52 0.98 19.73
C ALA A 14 1.25 0.92 21.08
N PHE A 15 0.51 0.94 22.19
CA PHE A 15 1.07 0.78 23.54
C PHE A 15 1.59 -0.63 23.80
N ALA A 16 0.94 -1.67 23.27
CA ALA A 16 1.42 -3.05 23.39
C ALA A 16 2.76 -3.23 22.66
N VAL A 17 2.87 -2.67 21.45
CA VAL A 17 4.13 -2.64 20.68
C VAL A 17 5.22 -1.83 21.39
N PHE A 18 4.85 -0.74 22.09
CA PHE A 18 5.81 0.12 22.80
C PHE A 18 6.25 -0.47 24.15
N ARG A 19 5.35 -1.17 24.84
CA ARG A 19 5.58 -1.72 26.18
C ARG A 19 6.43 -2.98 26.14
N ASP A 20 6.36 -3.73 25.05
CA ASP A 20 7.20 -4.91 24.84
C ASP A 20 7.55 -5.02 23.35
N PRO A 21 8.55 -4.26 22.87
CA PRO A 21 8.98 -4.33 21.48
C PRO A 21 9.46 -5.73 21.08
N ASP A 22 9.88 -6.53 22.08
CA ASP A 22 10.31 -7.92 21.96
C ASP A 22 9.23 -8.93 22.36
N GLY A 23 8.04 -8.45 22.74
CA GLY A 23 6.89 -9.20 23.24
C GLY A 23 6.21 -10.05 22.18
N GLY A 24 6.90 -11.07 21.68
CA GLY A 24 6.35 -12.21 20.96
C GLY A 24 5.85 -11.96 19.53
N LEU A 25 5.44 -10.75 19.16
CA LEU A 25 4.87 -10.46 17.84
C LEU A 25 5.92 -10.59 16.72
N LEU A 26 7.15 -10.18 16.98
CA LEU A 26 8.26 -10.24 16.01
C LEU A 26 9.27 -11.35 16.30
N ARG A 27 9.03 -12.17 17.34
CA ARG A 27 9.93 -13.28 17.65
C ARG A 27 9.89 -14.26 16.48
N PRO A 28 11.04 -14.60 15.87
CA PRO A 28 11.07 -15.57 14.79
C PRO A 28 10.43 -16.87 15.26
N LEU A 29 9.73 -17.55 14.35
CA LEU A 29 9.20 -18.88 14.62
C LEU A 29 10.34 -19.83 15.02
N PRO A 30 10.09 -20.80 15.90
CA PRO A 30 11.10 -21.83 16.22
C PRO A 30 11.59 -22.47 14.92
N GLU A 31 12.85 -22.91 14.89
CA GLU A 31 13.37 -23.62 13.72
C GLU A 31 12.53 -24.89 13.48
N PRO A 32 12.20 -25.21 12.22
CA PRO A 32 11.41 -26.39 11.91
C PRO A 32 12.20 -27.65 12.26
N ALA A 33 11.55 -28.70 12.74
CA ALA A 33 12.24 -29.95 13.06
C ALA A 33 12.77 -30.62 11.79
N VAL A 34 12.12 -30.36 10.66
CA VAL A 34 12.56 -30.78 9.33
C VAL A 34 12.72 -29.53 8.47
N ASP A 35 13.93 -29.26 8.00
CA ASP A 35 14.16 -28.12 7.10
C ASP A 35 13.31 -28.31 5.83
N PRO A 36 12.29 -27.46 5.57
CA PRO A 36 11.48 -27.59 4.36
C PRO A 36 12.28 -27.20 3.10
N ARG A 37 13.50 -26.65 3.27
CA ARG A 37 14.39 -26.20 2.20
C ARG A 37 15.56 -27.15 1.94
N VAL A 38 15.53 -28.39 2.44
CA VAL A 38 16.57 -29.34 2.03
C VAL A 38 16.54 -29.44 0.51
N ASP A 39 17.69 -29.15 -0.10
CA ASP A 39 17.87 -29.22 -1.53
C ASP A 39 17.45 -30.61 -2.03
N ALA A 40 16.50 -30.65 -2.97
CA ALA A 40 15.95 -31.88 -3.51
C ALA A 40 17.06 -32.78 -4.07
N GLY A 41 18.12 -32.20 -4.62
CA GLY A 41 19.30 -32.95 -5.09
C GLY A 41 20.01 -33.68 -3.95
N ARG A 42 20.23 -33.01 -2.81
CA ARG A 42 20.88 -33.62 -1.64
C ARG A 42 20.04 -34.74 -1.03
N LEU A 43 18.71 -34.54 -0.92
CA LEU A 43 17.80 -35.60 -0.46
C LEU A 43 17.86 -36.81 -1.40
N ALA A 44 17.82 -36.57 -2.71
CA ALA A 44 17.89 -37.64 -3.70
C ALA A 44 19.23 -38.38 -3.70
N ASP A 45 20.35 -37.68 -3.55
CA ASP A 45 21.68 -38.31 -3.50
C ASP A 45 21.87 -39.15 -2.22
N ALA A 46 21.44 -38.64 -1.06
CA ALA A 46 21.46 -39.38 0.20
C ALA A 46 20.57 -40.63 0.13
N ALA A 47 19.37 -40.48 -0.44
CA ALA A 47 18.43 -41.58 -0.62
C ALA A 47 18.98 -42.65 -1.58
N ARG A 48 19.61 -42.23 -2.69
CA ARG A 48 20.25 -43.15 -3.64
C ARG A 48 21.39 -43.93 -3.00
N GLU A 49 22.25 -43.28 -2.22
CA GLU A 49 23.37 -43.96 -1.56
C GLU A 49 22.88 -44.93 -0.49
N GLN A 50 21.85 -44.57 0.27
CA GLN A 50 21.19 -45.47 1.21
C GLN A 50 20.60 -46.69 0.49
N GLY A 51 19.89 -46.49 -0.62
CA GLY A 51 19.35 -47.57 -1.44
C GLY A 51 20.45 -48.52 -1.96
N ARG A 52 21.60 -47.97 -2.39
CA ARG A 52 22.75 -48.79 -2.79
C ARG A 52 23.32 -49.60 -1.62
N SER A 53 23.43 -48.99 -0.45
CA SER A 53 23.90 -49.67 0.77
C SER A 53 22.98 -50.82 1.14
N ASP A 54 21.66 -50.59 1.16
CA ASP A 54 20.68 -51.60 1.54
C ASP A 54 20.59 -52.75 0.51
N GLY A 55 20.75 -52.41 -0.79
CA GLY A 55 20.85 -53.39 -1.86
C GLY A 55 22.09 -54.29 -1.73
N ARG A 56 23.26 -53.72 -1.41
CA ARG A 56 24.51 -54.49 -1.17
C ARG A 56 24.43 -55.40 0.05
N ARG A 57 23.59 -55.07 1.03
CA ARG A 57 23.34 -55.88 2.22
C ARG A 57 22.33 -57.00 1.97
N TYR A 58 21.74 -57.08 0.78
CA TYR A 58 20.69 -58.04 0.42
C TYR A 58 19.52 -58.03 1.43
N LEU A 59 19.16 -56.84 1.94
CA LEU A 59 18.04 -56.70 2.88
C LEU A 59 16.68 -56.97 2.24
N PHE A 60 16.60 -56.87 0.91
CA PHE A 60 15.39 -57.05 0.14
C PHE A 60 15.66 -58.02 -1.02
N ASP A 61 14.69 -58.87 -1.30
CA ASP A 61 14.68 -59.80 -2.44
C ASP A 61 13.51 -59.47 -3.40
N GLY A 62 13.39 -60.23 -4.49
CA GLY A 62 12.31 -60.05 -5.47
C GLY A 62 10.90 -60.26 -4.90
N TRP A 63 10.78 -60.94 -3.74
CA TRP A 63 9.50 -61.23 -3.08
C TRP A 63 9.08 -60.11 -2.12
N SER A 64 10.04 -59.30 -1.64
CA SER A 64 9.84 -58.25 -0.65
C SER A 64 8.89 -57.13 -1.12
N PHE A 65 8.72 -56.95 -2.43
CA PHE A 65 7.86 -55.91 -3.02
C PHE A 65 6.45 -56.38 -3.40
N GLY A 66 6.11 -57.63 -3.05
CA GLY A 66 4.81 -58.24 -3.29
C GLY A 66 4.57 -58.66 -4.75
N HIS A 67 3.63 -59.57 -4.93
CA HIS A 67 3.17 -60.07 -6.21
C HIS A 67 1.97 -59.28 -6.75
N GLU A 68 1.59 -59.56 -8.00
CA GLU A 68 0.47 -58.89 -8.68
C GLU A 68 -0.86 -59.10 -7.95
N ASP A 69 -1.04 -60.30 -7.39
CA ASP A 69 -2.25 -60.73 -6.68
C ASP A 69 -2.24 -60.39 -5.19
N ASP A 70 -1.14 -59.87 -4.65
CA ASP A 70 -1.05 -59.53 -3.24
C ASP A 70 -1.88 -58.29 -2.92
N PRO A 71 -2.67 -58.31 -1.83
CA PRO A 71 -3.42 -57.14 -1.39
C PRO A 71 -2.45 -55.99 -1.09
N ALA A 72 -2.90 -54.74 -1.33
CA ALA A 72 -2.06 -53.55 -1.19
C ALA A 72 -1.39 -53.43 0.19
N ASP A 73 -2.00 -54.03 1.22
CA ASP A 73 -1.54 -54.03 2.62
C ASP A 73 -0.46 -55.09 2.91
N ALA A 74 -0.24 -56.07 2.02
CA ALA A 74 0.80 -57.11 2.18
C ALA A 74 2.19 -56.67 1.71
N ILE A 75 2.30 -55.46 1.15
CA ILE A 75 3.55 -54.97 0.55
C ILE A 75 4.32 -54.17 1.59
N LEU A 76 5.50 -54.67 1.95
CA LEU A 76 6.41 -54.01 2.89
C LEU A 76 7.19 -52.93 2.15
N ASP A 77 6.80 -51.67 2.34
CA ASP A 77 7.68 -50.57 1.97
C ASP A 77 8.93 -50.59 2.86
N PRO A 78 10.14 -50.38 2.30
CA PRO A 78 11.35 -50.27 3.08
C PRO A 78 11.20 -49.23 4.20
N GLU A 79 11.72 -49.53 5.39
CA GLU A 79 11.62 -48.62 6.56
C GLU A 79 12.14 -47.21 6.23
N TYR A 80 13.18 -47.11 5.40
CA TYR A 80 13.70 -45.83 4.92
C TYR A 80 12.66 -45.01 4.13
N VAL A 81 11.92 -45.65 3.23
CA VAL A 81 10.85 -45.00 2.43
C VAL A 81 9.69 -44.57 3.32
N LEU A 82 9.31 -45.40 4.31
CA LEU A 82 8.32 -45.03 5.33
C LEU A 82 8.78 -43.80 6.13
N GLY A 83 10.06 -43.75 6.47
CA GLY A 83 10.72 -42.60 7.10
C GLY A 83 10.65 -41.33 6.25
N LEU A 84 11.01 -41.41 4.96
CA LEU A 84 10.92 -40.27 4.02
C LEU A 84 9.49 -39.74 3.89
N ARG A 85 8.49 -40.63 3.79
CA ARG A 85 7.08 -40.23 3.72
C ARG A 85 6.59 -39.61 5.03
N HIS A 86 7.06 -40.10 6.17
CA HIS A 86 6.79 -39.48 7.47
C HIS A 86 7.40 -38.08 7.55
N GLN A 87 8.69 -37.92 7.20
CA GLN A 87 9.37 -36.62 7.16
C GLN A 87 8.70 -35.63 6.23
N CYS A 88 8.27 -36.07 5.04
CA CYS A 88 7.49 -35.25 4.10
C CYS A 88 6.20 -34.72 4.73
N ARG A 89 5.43 -35.60 5.40
CA ARG A 89 4.19 -35.20 6.09
C ARG A 89 4.49 -34.19 7.20
N THR A 90 5.49 -34.47 8.03
CA THR A 90 5.91 -33.56 9.11
C THR A 90 6.34 -32.20 8.56
N ALA A 91 7.16 -32.17 7.50
CA ALA A 91 7.60 -30.94 6.86
C ALA A 91 6.43 -30.12 6.30
N VAL A 92 5.45 -30.77 5.64
CA VAL A 92 4.24 -30.10 5.13
C VAL A 92 3.37 -29.58 6.28
N HIS A 93 3.19 -30.36 7.35
CA HIS A 93 2.42 -29.94 8.53
C HIS A 93 3.08 -28.75 9.24
N GLU A 94 4.39 -28.81 9.49
CA GLU A 94 5.15 -27.71 10.08
C GLU A 94 5.10 -26.45 9.19
N HIS A 95 5.21 -26.62 7.87
CA HIS A 95 5.08 -25.51 6.93
C HIS A 95 3.71 -24.82 7.06
N ARG A 96 2.62 -25.60 7.07
CA ARG A 96 1.25 -25.10 7.25
C ARG A 96 1.06 -24.41 8.58
N ASP A 97 1.56 -24.98 9.66
CA ASP A 97 1.40 -24.43 11.01
C ASP A 97 2.18 -23.12 11.16
N ARG A 98 3.38 -23.03 10.57
CA ARG A 98 4.16 -21.78 10.50
C ARG A 98 3.43 -20.70 9.70
N GLN A 99 2.85 -21.05 8.56
CA GLN A 99 2.04 -20.12 7.76
C GLN A 99 0.83 -19.63 8.56
N ARG A 100 0.04 -20.55 9.13
CA ARG A 100 -1.12 -20.22 9.99
C ARG A 100 -0.75 -19.32 11.16
N LEU A 101 0.38 -19.59 11.82
CA LEU A 101 0.82 -18.78 12.95
C LEU A 101 1.29 -17.39 12.52
N THR A 102 1.96 -17.29 11.36
CA THR A 102 2.33 -16.01 10.76
C THR A 102 1.09 -15.20 10.38
N ASP A 103 0.12 -15.83 9.72
CA ASP A 103 -1.14 -15.19 9.32
C ASP A 103 -1.97 -14.76 10.53
N ALA A 104 -2.00 -15.58 11.59
CA ALA A 104 -2.65 -15.21 12.85
C ALA A 104 -2.01 -13.96 13.48
N ARG A 105 -0.68 -13.84 13.43
CA ARG A 105 0.04 -12.65 13.91
C ARG A 105 -0.17 -11.42 13.02
N LEU A 106 -0.36 -11.61 11.71
CA LEU A 106 -0.59 -10.54 10.74
C LEU A 106 -2.07 -10.20 10.54
N ALA A 107 -2.99 -10.93 11.18
CA ALA A 107 -4.44 -10.80 10.98
C ALA A 107 -4.95 -9.36 11.16
N ASP A 108 -4.46 -8.64 12.17
CA ASP A 108 -4.84 -7.24 12.41
C ASP A 108 -4.40 -6.30 11.27
N LEU A 109 -3.22 -6.54 10.67
CA LEU A 109 -2.75 -5.77 9.53
C LEU A 109 -3.56 -6.10 8.27
N HIS A 110 -3.89 -7.37 8.06
CA HIS A 110 -4.76 -7.80 6.95
C HIS A 110 -6.16 -7.18 7.07
N LEU A 111 -6.74 -7.15 8.27
CA LEU A 111 -8.02 -6.48 8.52
C LEU A 111 -7.93 -4.98 8.21
N LEU A 112 -6.82 -4.32 8.53
CA LEU A 112 -6.63 -2.91 8.21
C LEU A 112 -6.49 -2.68 6.69
N VAL A 113 -5.77 -3.54 5.98
CA VAL A 113 -5.69 -3.51 4.51
C VAL A 113 -7.08 -3.67 3.90
N TRP A 114 -7.86 -4.65 4.38
CA TRP A 114 -9.22 -4.91 3.92
C TRP A 114 -10.17 -3.73 4.18
N ASP A 115 -10.10 -3.12 5.36
CA ASP A 115 -10.88 -1.94 5.72
C ASP A 115 -10.55 -0.75 4.80
N GLU A 116 -9.27 -0.51 4.52
CA GLU A 116 -8.87 0.57 3.61
C GLU A 116 -9.28 0.27 2.16
N GLU A 117 -9.23 -0.99 1.73
CA GLU A 117 -9.72 -1.38 0.41
C GLU A 117 -11.24 -1.19 0.29
N ARG A 118 -12.00 -1.55 1.32
CA ARG A 118 -13.43 -1.27 1.40
C ARG A 118 -13.71 0.24 1.34
N ASN A 119 -12.90 1.05 2.01
CA ASN A 119 -12.99 2.51 1.94
C ASN A 119 -12.70 3.03 0.52
N MET A 120 -11.70 2.46 -0.17
CA MET A 120 -11.38 2.78 -1.56
C MET A 120 -12.53 2.44 -2.50
N ARG A 121 -13.10 1.24 -2.39
CA ARG A 121 -14.27 0.82 -3.19
C ARG A 121 -15.47 1.73 -2.92
N ALA A 122 -15.78 2.01 -1.64
CA ALA A 122 -16.86 2.91 -1.27
C ALA A 122 -16.66 4.34 -1.79
N ALA A 123 -15.43 4.86 -1.80
CA ALA A 123 -15.12 6.15 -2.40
C ALA A 123 -15.33 6.12 -3.93
N ARG A 124 -14.86 5.06 -4.60
CA ARG A 124 -15.07 4.84 -6.04
C ARG A 124 -16.55 4.79 -6.40
N ASP A 125 -17.36 4.04 -5.65
CA ASP A 125 -18.81 3.93 -5.87
C ASP A 125 -19.54 5.25 -5.64
N ARG A 126 -19.11 6.06 -4.67
CA ARG A 126 -19.66 7.41 -4.45
C ARG A 126 -19.32 8.32 -5.62
N MET A 127 -18.09 8.26 -6.14
CA MET A 127 -17.68 9.04 -7.30
C MET A 127 -18.43 8.63 -8.56
N ALA A 128 -18.57 7.31 -8.81
CA ALA A 128 -19.35 6.79 -9.93
C ALA A 128 -20.82 7.24 -9.86
N ARG A 129 -21.43 7.24 -8.67
CA ARG A 129 -22.79 7.77 -8.48
C ARG A 129 -22.92 9.26 -8.71
N ILE A 130 -21.93 10.06 -8.33
CA ILE A 130 -21.94 11.51 -8.57
C ILE A 130 -21.78 11.79 -10.06
N ALA A 131 -20.89 11.06 -10.73
CA ALA A 131 -20.68 11.17 -12.16
C ALA A 131 -21.96 10.81 -12.94
N ALA A 132 -22.60 9.68 -12.60
CA ALA A 132 -23.87 9.27 -13.20
C ALA A 132 -25.05 10.23 -12.91
N ARG A 133 -25.03 10.97 -11.78
CA ARG A 133 -26.02 12.02 -11.53
C ARG A 133 -25.74 13.26 -12.36
N GLY A 134 -24.48 13.68 -12.46
CA GLY A 134 -24.08 14.83 -13.28
C GLY A 134 -24.45 14.62 -14.75
N GLU A 135 -24.25 13.41 -15.27
CA GLU A 135 -24.64 13.03 -16.63
C GLU A 135 -26.16 13.15 -16.84
N ARG A 136 -26.97 12.66 -15.90
CA ARG A 136 -28.44 12.81 -15.96
C ARG A 136 -28.89 14.26 -15.86
N ASP A 137 -28.31 15.04 -14.95
CA ASP A 137 -28.65 16.45 -14.79
C ASP A 137 -28.27 17.25 -16.05
N GLU A 138 -27.15 16.90 -16.70
CA GLU A 138 -26.73 17.49 -17.96
C GLU A 138 -27.68 17.10 -19.10
N GLU A 139 -28.01 15.81 -19.24
CA GLU A 139 -28.98 15.31 -20.22
C GLU A 139 -30.36 15.98 -20.05
N ASP A 140 -30.85 16.11 -18.83
CA ASP A 140 -32.11 16.78 -18.51
C ASP A 140 -32.05 18.29 -18.83
N SER A 141 -30.91 18.94 -18.58
CA SER A 141 -30.70 20.35 -18.92
C SER A 141 -30.66 20.59 -20.43
N LEU A 142 -30.02 19.68 -21.19
CA LEU A 142 -29.97 19.70 -22.64
C LEU A 142 -31.36 19.46 -23.23
N ARG A 143 -32.09 18.45 -22.73
CA ARG A 143 -33.49 18.19 -23.10
C ARG A 143 -34.36 19.41 -22.86
N ALA A 144 -34.28 20.02 -21.68
CA ALA A 144 -35.03 21.23 -21.36
C ALA A 144 -34.66 22.42 -22.28
N PHE A 145 -33.40 22.54 -22.65
CA PHE A 145 -32.92 23.57 -23.58
C PHE A 145 -33.43 23.37 -25.01
N PHE A 146 -33.37 22.14 -25.54
CA PHE A 146 -33.88 21.81 -26.88
C PHE A 146 -35.40 21.89 -26.96
N HIS A 147 -36.10 21.45 -25.91
CA HIS A 147 -37.55 21.59 -25.82
C HIS A 147 -37.99 23.07 -25.84
N ARG A 148 -37.22 23.99 -25.22
CA ARG A 148 -37.51 25.44 -25.31
C ARG A 148 -37.32 26.00 -26.72
N ARG A 149 -36.58 25.31 -27.60
CA ARG A 149 -36.34 25.70 -28.99
C ARG A 149 -37.17 24.93 -30.00
N ASP A 150 -38.12 24.11 -29.54
CA ASP A 150 -38.99 23.28 -30.38
C ASP A 150 -38.21 22.30 -31.28
N ILE A 151 -37.06 21.82 -30.76
CA ILE A 151 -36.23 20.82 -31.44
C ILE A 151 -36.54 19.45 -30.84
N ASP A 152 -36.95 18.51 -31.68
CA ASP A 152 -37.23 17.13 -31.27
C ASP A 152 -35.92 16.40 -30.90
N VAL A 153 -35.75 16.16 -29.60
CA VAL A 153 -34.55 15.56 -29.01
C VAL A 153 -34.50 14.05 -29.25
N ASP A 154 -35.66 13.41 -29.43
CA ASP A 154 -35.74 11.96 -29.66
C ASP A 154 -35.33 11.60 -31.09
N ALA A 155 -35.48 12.55 -32.02
CA ALA A 155 -35.00 12.44 -33.40
C ALA A 155 -33.48 12.65 -33.52
N LEU A 156 -32.86 13.37 -32.57
CA LEU A 156 -31.43 13.58 -32.50
C LEU A 156 -30.82 12.44 -31.69
N GLN A 157 -30.22 11.46 -32.36
CA GLN A 157 -29.31 10.52 -31.71
C GLN A 157 -28.11 11.30 -31.16
N LEU A 158 -28.24 11.81 -29.94
CA LEU A 158 -27.17 12.49 -29.25
C LEU A 158 -26.01 11.49 -29.12
N PRO A 159 -24.77 11.88 -29.49
CA PRO A 159 -23.63 11.02 -29.29
C PRO A 159 -23.57 10.67 -27.80
N GLU A 160 -23.39 9.37 -27.52
CA GLU A 160 -23.26 8.85 -26.16
C GLU A 160 -22.18 9.70 -25.46
N LEU A 161 -22.60 10.52 -24.49
CA LEU A 161 -21.71 11.41 -23.76
C LEU A 161 -20.63 10.50 -23.18
N SER A 162 -19.40 10.63 -23.70
CA SER A 162 -18.30 9.74 -23.37
C SER A 162 -18.27 9.56 -21.86
N HIS A 163 -18.40 8.31 -21.40
CA HIS A 163 -18.43 7.98 -19.99
C HIS A 163 -17.40 8.83 -19.25
N PRO A 164 -17.71 9.36 -18.06
CA PRO A 164 -16.78 10.16 -17.28
C PRO A 164 -15.58 9.27 -16.94
N VAL A 165 -14.64 9.21 -17.88
CA VAL A 165 -13.36 8.56 -17.74
C VAL A 165 -12.76 9.34 -16.62
N TRP A 166 -12.60 8.65 -15.51
CA TRP A 166 -11.80 9.05 -14.39
C TRP A 166 -10.50 9.68 -14.93
N GLU A 167 -10.49 11.00 -15.09
CA GLU A 167 -9.27 11.74 -15.32
C GLU A 167 -8.41 11.39 -14.12
N GLY A 168 -7.26 10.77 -14.39
CA GLY A 168 -6.46 10.09 -13.40
C GLY A 168 -6.08 10.97 -12.20
N GLU A 169 -5.24 10.44 -11.33
CA GLU A 169 -4.87 11.17 -10.11
C GLU A 169 -4.07 12.46 -10.45
N ALA A 170 -4.76 13.58 -10.66
CA ALA A 170 -4.10 14.86 -10.88
C ALA A 170 -3.25 15.19 -9.64
N PRO A 171 -1.95 15.46 -9.79
CA PRO A 171 -1.09 15.77 -8.66
C PRO A 171 -1.65 17.03 -7.99
N PRO A 172 -1.92 17.01 -6.67
CA PRO A 172 -2.43 18.21 -6.03
C PRO A 172 -1.29 19.22 -6.01
N MET A 173 -1.63 20.50 -6.08
CA MET A 173 -0.65 21.53 -5.74
C MET A 173 -0.09 21.24 -4.34
N ARG A 174 1.24 21.14 -4.22
CA ARG A 174 1.91 20.83 -2.95
C ARG A 174 1.47 21.85 -1.89
N LEU A 175 1.25 21.39 -0.66
CA LEU A 175 0.82 22.24 0.47
C LEU A 175 1.74 23.46 0.64
N PHE A 176 3.04 23.26 0.45
CA PHE A 176 4.05 24.31 0.49
C PHE A 176 3.73 25.48 -0.46
N TRP A 177 3.45 25.21 -1.73
CA TRP A 177 3.14 26.24 -2.72
C TRP A 177 1.85 26.99 -2.40
N ARG A 178 0.86 26.30 -1.81
CA ARG A 178 -0.40 26.93 -1.40
C ARG A 178 -0.18 27.90 -0.24
N ILE A 179 0.57 27.47 0.77
CA ILE A 179 0.93 28.34 1.90
C ILE A 179 1.73 29.54 1.40
N LEU A 180 2.68 29.33 0.49
CA LEU A 180 3.48 30.42 -0.10
C LEU A 180 2.60 31.45 -0.84
N ILE A 181 1.66 31.00 -1.68
CA ILE A 181 0.75 31.89 -2.42
C ILE A 181 -0.17 32.64 -1.45
N VAL A 182 -0.76 31.96 -0.47
CA VAL A 182 -1.63 32.60 0.53
C VAL A 182 -0.86 33.64 1.35
N LEU A 183 0.37 33.32 1.76
CA LEU A 183 1.22 34.25 2.50
C LEU A 183 1.62 35.44 1.63
N PHE A 184 1.96 35.22 0.36
CA PHE A 184 2.24 36.29 -0.59
C PHE A 184 1.03 37.21 -0.79
N LEU A 185 -0.16 36.66 -1.01
CA LEU A 185 -1.40 37.44 -1.10
C LEU A 185 -1.66 38.23 0.18
N GLY A 186 -1.49 37.60 1.35
CA GLY A 186 -1.66 38.25 2.65
C GLY A 186 -0.71 39.43 2.84
N VAL A 187 0.55 39.30 2.44
CA VAL A 187 1.54 40.40 2.50
C VAL A 187 1.15 41.54 1.55
N VAL A 188 0.76 41.24 0.32
CA VAL A 188 0.35 42.26 -0.67
C VAL A 188 -0.87 43.04 -0.17
N VAL A 189 -1.89 42.34 0.31
CA VAL A 189 -3.11 42.97 0.85
C VAL A 189 -2.79 43.76 2.12
N PHE A 190 -1.96 43.21 3.00
CA PHE A 190 -1.53 43.90 4.22
C PHE A 190 -0.81 45.22 3.92
N GLU A 191 0.13 45.26 2.97
CA GLU A 191 0.83 46.50 2.62
C GLU A 191 -0.12 47.54 2.02
N ILE A 192 -1.07 47.12 1.17
CA ILE A 192 -2.11 47.99 0.63
C ILE A 192 -2.99 48.58 1.74
N GLU A 193 -3.50 47.74 2.63
CA GLU A 193 -4.39 48.17 3.72
C GLU A 193 -3.63 49.01 4.75
N ARG A 194 -2.37 48.67 5.05
CA ARG A 194 -1.50 49.41 5.97
C ARG A 194 -1.23 50.81 5.45
N TYR A 195 -0.97 50.93 4.15
CA TYR A 195 -0.76 52.21 3.50
C TYR A 195 -1.99 53.13 3.69
N VAL A 196 -3.19 52.62 3.42
CA VAL A 196 -4.45 53.37 3.63
C VAL A 196 -4.68 53.67 5.12
N ALA A 197 -4.52 52.69 6.00
CA ALA A 197 -4.76 52.83 7.43
C ALA A 197 -3.83 53.84 8.11
N SER A 198 -2.54 53.83 7.75
CA SER A 198 -1.54 54.77 8.28
C SER A 198 -1.80 56.22 7.91
N SER A 199 -2.56 56.45 6.84
CA SER A 199 -2.94 57.80 6.39
C SER A 199 -4.16 58.35 7.16
N PHE A 200 -5.00 57.48 7.73
CA PHE A 200 -6.23 57.88 8.43
C PHE A 200 -6.16 57.82 9.96
N LEU A 201 -5.40 56.88 10.51
CA LEU A 201 -5.30 56.71 11.96
C LEU A 201 -4.19 57.62 12.49
N PRO A 202 -4.48 58.57 13.40
CA PRO A 202 -3.44 59.36 14.05
C PRO A 202 -2.58 58.44 14.91
N VAL A 203 -1.38 58.12 14.43
CA VAL A 203 -0.50 57.13 15.06
C VAL A 203 0.20 57.77 16.26
N THR A 204 -0.36 57.57 17.45
CA THR A 204 0.40 57.58 18.71
C THR A 204 1.16 56.25 18.84
N ASP A 205 2.27 56.18 19.59
CA ASP A 205 3.11 54.97 19.65
C ASP A 205 2.34 53.70 20.09
N LEU A 206 1.39 53.83 21.01
CA LEU A 206 0.47 52.75 21.42
C LEU A 206 -0.62 52.45 20.38
N GLY A 207 -1.01 53.44 19.56
CA GLY A 207 -1.92 53.26 18.43
C GLY A 207 -1.26 52.54 17.25
N SER A 208 0.07 52.60 17.11
CA SER A 208 0.80 52.00 15.99
C SER A 208 0.70 50.47 15.96
N THR A 209 0.87 49.82 17.11
CA THR A 209 0.82 48.35 17.24
C THR A 209 -0.61 47.83 17.10
N ALA A 210 -1.59 48.53 17.67
CA ALA A 210 -3.00 48.23 17.51
C ALA A 210 -3.46 48.39 16.04
N ALA A 211 -3.01 49.44 15.36
CA ALA A 211 -3.29 49.64 13.94
C ALA A 211 -2.69 48.51 13.08
N VAL A 212 -1.41 48.16 13.30
CA VAL A 212 -0.75 47.07 12.56
C VAL A 212 -1.45 45.72 12.78
N THR A 213 -1.82 45.40 14.02
CA THR A 213 -2.51 44.13 14.32
C THR A 213 -3.92 44.09 13.75
N MET A 214 -4.66 45.20 13.78
CA MET A 214 -5.97 45.32 13.15
C MET A 214 -5.88 45.19 11.62
N THR A 215 -4.95 45.89 10.97
CA THR A 215 -4.69 45.75 9.53
C THR A 215 -4.30 44.32 9.17
N ALA A 216 -3.43 43.67 9.95
CA ALA A 216 -3.07 42.28 9.72
C ALA A 216 -4.27 41.33 9.85
N ALA A 217 -5.19 41.60 10.78
CA ALA A 217 -6.41 40.82 10.94
C ALA A 217 -7.39 41.03 9.76
N ILE A 218 -7.53 42.27 9.27
CA ILE A 218 -8.37 42.59 8.11
C ILE A 218 -7.80 41.94 6.85
N ALA A 219 -6.49 42.09 6.59
CA ALA A 219 -5.80 41.44 5.48
C ALA A 219 -5.88 39.91 5.56
N GLY A 220 -5.79 39.36 6.77
CA GLY A 220 -6.01 37.95 7.02
C GLY A 220 -7.43 37.53 6.66
N LEU A 221 -8.45 38.29 7.04
CA LEU A 221 -9.85 38.01 6.75
C LEU A 221 -10.17 38.12 5.25
N THR A 222 -9.64 39.12 4.55
CA THR A 222 -9.85 39.34 3.11
C THR A 222 -9.21 38.27 2.24
N VAL A 223 -8.18 37.56 2.75
CA VAL A 223 -7.55 36.42 2.05
C VAL A 223 -8.14 35.07 2.51
N LEU A 224 -8.27 34.86 3.82
CA LEU A 224 -8.75 33.58 4.38
C LEU A 224 -10.25 33.37 4.14
N GLY A 225 -11.06 34.43 4.16
CA GLY A 225 -12.50 34.36 3.91
C GLY A 225 -12.82 33.74 2.54
N PRO A 226 -12.32 34.31 1.43
CA PRO A 226 -12.51 33.76 0.09
C PRO A 226 -11.88 32.39 -0.08
N LEU A 227 -10.71 32.15 0.53
CA LEU A 227 -10.07 30.83 0.52
C LEU A 227 -10.98 29.76 1.14
N VAL A 228 -11.54 30.00 2.32
CA VAL A 228 -12.45 29.08 3.02
C VAL A 228 -13.77 28.96 2.25
N ALA A 229 -14.30 30.06 1.70
CA ALA A 229 -15.49 30.03 0.85
C ALA A 229 -15.29 29.12 -0.37
N GLY A 230 -14.16 29.24 -1.08
CA GLY A 230 -13.82 28.36 -2.21
C GLY A 230 -13.69 26.90 -1.79
N GLN A 231 -13.14 26.63 -0.60
CA GLN A 231 -13.08 25.27 -0.04
C GLN A 231 -14.48 24.71 0.24
N LEU A 232 -15.34 25.46 0.93
CA LEU A 232 -16.71 25.05 1.23
C LEU A 232 -17.52 24.80 -0.05
N PHE A 233 -17.37 25.68 -1.04
CA PHE A 233 -18.01 25.55 -2.34
C PHE A 233 -17.59 24.25 -3.06
N ARG A 234 -16.29 23.91 -3.02
CA ARG A 234 -15.80 22.65 -3.58
C ARG A 234 -16.37 21.42 -2.86
N HIS A 235 -16.55 21.51 -1.54
CA HIS A 235 -17.08 20.41 -0.71
C HIS A 235 -18.59 20.19 -0.89
N ARG A 236 -19.36 21.16 -1.37
CA ARG A 236 -20.81 21.03 -1.59
C ARG A 236 -21.17 19.88 -2.54
N HIS A 237 -20.38 19.73 -3.61
CA HIS A 237 -20.62 18.73 -4.65
C HIS A 237 -20.46 17.29 -4.13
N ALA A 238 -19.83 17.12 -2.97
CA ALA A 238 -19.60 15.81 -2.39
C ALA A 238 -20.70 15.35 -1.41
N THR A 239 -21.44 16.26 -0.79
CA THR A 239 -22.38 15.94 0.31
C THR A 239 -23.85 16.02 -0.11
N GLY A 240 -24.15 16.55 -1.30
CA GLY A 240 -25.52 16.67 -1.82
C GLY A 240 -26.43 17.63 -1.04
N HIS A 241 -25.89 18.33 -0.03
CA HIS A 241 -26.60 19.34 0.75
C HIS A 241 -26.36 20.73 0.16
N ASP A 242 -26.90 20.95 -1.05
CA ASP A 242 -26.45 22.02 -1.94
C ASP A 242 -26.86 23.43 -1.49
N ARG A 243 -28.04 23.56 -0.86
CA ARG A 243 -28.63 24.88 -0.59
C ARG A 243 -27.95 25.63 0.56
N VAL A 244 -27.67 24.96 1.67
CA VAL A 244 -27.09 25.59 2.88
C VAL A 244 -25.62 25.96 2.65
N LEU A 245 -24.83 25.09 2.01
CA LEU A 245 -23.42 25.35 1.74
C LEU A 245 -23.22 26.46 0.69
N THR A 246 -24.11 26.56 -0.30
CA THR A 246 -24.10 27.66 -1.26
C THR A 246 -24.39 28.99 -0.57
N ALA A 247 -25.43 29.06 0.26
CA ALA A 247 -25.74 30.27 1.04
C ALA A 247 -24.58 30.66 1.98
N LEU A 248 -23.96 29.69 2.65
CA LEU A 248 -22.80 29.90 3.52
C LEU A 248 -21.58 30.45 2.74
N THR A 249 -21.34 29.94 1.52
CA THR A 249 -20.25 30.43 0.65
C THR A 249 -20.42 31.92 0.35
N PHE A 250 -21.62 32.34 -0.06
CA PHE A 250 -21.91 33.76 -0.29
C PHE A 250 -21.82 34.59 0.98
N LEU A 251 -22.30 34.06 2.11
CA LEU A 251 -22.20 34.73 3.40
C LEU A 251 -20.75 34.98 3.83
N LEU A 252 -19.81 34.06 3.54
CA LEU A 252 -18.37 34.27 3.82
C LEU A 252 -17.71 35.29 2.88
N LEU A 253 -18.21 35.44 1.65
CA LEU A 253 -17.68 36.42 0.69
C LEU A 253 -18.13 37.85 0.98
N LEU A 254 -19.34 38.02 1.54
CA LEU A 254 -19.92 39.34 1.83
C LEU A 254 -19.02 40.26 2.69
N PRO A 255 -18.46 39.81 3.84
CA PRO A 255 -17.55 40.64 4.63
C PRO A 255 -16.31 41.06 3.85
N SER A 256 -15.74 40.14 3.06
CA SER A 256 -14.55 40.42 2.24
C SER A 256 -14.86 41.48 1.19
N LEU A 257 -16.00 41.36 0.50
CA LEU A 257 -16.44 42.33 -0.50
C LEU A 257 -16.72 43.71 0.12
N ALA A 258 -17.33 43.74 1.30
CA ALA A 258 -17.60 44.97 2.04
C ALA A 258 -16.31 45.69 2.47
N ILE A 259 -15.30 44.93 2.91
CA ILE A 259 -13.98 45.47 3.26
C ILE A 259 -13.30 46.08 2.02
N ILE A 260 -13.32 45.36 0.89
CA ILE A 260 -12.73 45.84 -0.37
C ILE A 260 -13.34 47.17 -0.77
N LEU A 261 -14.67 47.23 -0.90
CA LEU A 261 -15.40 48.45 -1.27
C LEU A 261 -15.17 49.58 -0.25
N GLY A 262 -15.11 49.25 1.04
CA GLY A 262 -14.84 50.20 2.11
C GLY A 262 -13.47 50.84 1.99
N PHE A 263 -12.43 50.06 1.70
CA PHE A 263 -11.06 50.53 1.51
C PHE A 263 -10.91 51.36 0.22
N GLY A 264 -11.56 50.97 -0.88
CA GLY A 264 -11.59 51.77 -2.11
C GLY A 264 -12.19 53.16 -1.87
N LEU A 265 -13.33 53.23 -1.18
CA LEU A 265 -13.96 54.50 -0.81
C LEU A 265 -13.07 55.34 0.14
N LEU A 266 -12.42 54.70 1.11
CA LEU A 266 -11.46 55.36 2.00
C LEU A 266 -10.29 55.96 1.20
N ALA A 267 -9.72 55.20 0.26
CA ALA A 267 -8.61 55.64 -0.56
C ALA A 267 -8.98 56.83 -1.46
N ALA A 268 -10.21 56.86 -2.01
CA ALA A 268 -10.74 58.03 -2.73
C ALA A 268 -10.77 59.28 -1.84
N ARG A 269 -11.20 59.14 -0.59
CA ARG A 269 -11.29 60.25 0.36
C ARG A 269 -9.91 60.82 0.74
N LEU A 270 -8.87 59.99 0.81
CA LEU A 270 -7.48 60.47 0.99
C LEU A 270 -7.05 61.33 -0.19
N PHE A 271 -7.36 60.88 -1.40
CA PHE A 271 -7.00 61.60 -2.61
C PHE A 271 -7.65 62.99 -2.65
N ASP A 272 -8.94 63.08 -2.32
CA ASP A 272 -9.67 64.36 -2.25
C ASP A 272 -9.15 65.30 -1.16
N GLN A 273 -8.57 64.76 -0.08
CA GLN A 273 -7.98 65.54 1.01
C GLN A 273 -6.55 66.04 0.69
N GLY A 274 -6.02 65.73 -0.49
CA GLY A 274 -4.69 66.19 -0.94
C GLY A 274 -3.53 65.52 -0.19
N THR A 275 -3.75 64.37 0.45
CA THR A 275 -2.69 63.63 1.11
C THR A 275 -1.74 63.07 0.04
N PRO A 276 -0.42 63.31 0.11
CA PRO A 276 0.50 62.90 -0.94
C PRO A 276 0.58 61.36 -1.00
N VAL A 277 0.17 60.80 -2.14
CA VAL A 277 0.14 59.34 -2.34
C VAL A 277 1.56 58.74 -2.37
N THR A 278 2.60 59.56 -2.57
CA THR A 278 4.01 59.16 -2.46
C THR A 278 4.86 60.33 -1.97
N PRO A 279 5.90 60.08 -1.13
CA PRO A 279 6.89 61.09 -0.81
C PRO A 279 7.73 61.35 -2.06
N GLY A 280 7.42 62.41 -2.81
CA GLY A 280 8.24 62.92 -3.91
C GLY A 280 7.58 63.02 -5.29
N ALA A 281 6.41 62.42 -5.52
CA ALA A 281 5.68 62.57 -6.78
C ALA A 281 4.19 62.82 -6.50
N GLY A 282 3.73 64.05 -6.70
CA GLY A 282 2.31 64.37 -6.56
C GLY A 282 1.50 63.58 -7.59
N ALA A 283 0.50 62.83 -7.15
CA ALA A 283 -0.39 62.07 -8.04
C ALA A 283 -1.12 62.98 -9.06
N SER A 284 -1.19 64.29 -8.77
CA SER A 284 -1.61 65.36 -9.68
C SER A 284 -0.78 65.44 -10.97
N SER A 285 0.49 65.00 -10.94
CA SER A 285 1.38 64.96 -12.12
C SER A 285 1.08 63.81 -13.07
N LEU A 286 0.37 62.77 -12.60
CA LEU A 286 0.02 61.58 -13.37
C LEU A 286 -1.41 61.61 -13.93
N GLY A 287 -2.17 62.70 -13.70
CA GLY A 287 -3.55 62.83 -14.18
C GLY A 287 -4.54 61.84 -13.56
N LEU A 288 -4.17 61.20 -12.45
CA LEU A 288 -5.02 60.24 -11.74
C LEU A 288 -6.16 60.99 -11.05
N THR A 289 -7.39 60.52 -11.25
CA THR A 289 -8.57 60.98 -10.51
C THR A 289 -8.82 60.10 -9.28
N ALA A 290 -9.54 60.61 -8.28
CA ALA A 290 -9.95 59.82 -7.11
C ALA A 290 -10.67 58.53 -7.54
N GLY A 291 -11.54 58.62 -8.56
CA GLY A 291 -12.25 57.47 -9.12
C GLY A 291 -11.32 56.41 -9.70
N THR A 292 -10.29 56.78 -10.46
CA THR A 292 -9.29 55.82 -10.96
C THR A 292 -8.53 55.14 -9.82
N LEU A 293 -8.27 55.83 -8.71
CA LEU A 293 -7.58 55.25 -7.57
C LEU A 293 -8.46 54.21 -6.85
N VAL A 294 -9.75 54.51 -6.64
CA VAL A 294 -10.74 53.51 -6.14
C VAL A 294 -10.72 52.27 -7.01
N VAL A 295 -10.86 52.45 -8.33
CA VAL A 295 -10.91 51.34 -9.28
C VAL A 295 -9.64 50.50 -9.21
N VAL A 296 -8.46 51.11 -9.15
CA VAL A 296 -7.20 50.35 -9.08
C VAL A 296 -7.08 49.56 -7.78
N PHE A 297 -7.38 50.18 -6.63
CA PHE A 297 -7.32 49.49 -5.33
C PHE A 297 -8.35 48.36 -5.24
N ASP A 298 -9.60 48.63 -5.62
CA ASP A 298 -10.68 47.63 -5.61
C ASP A 298 -10.36 46.48 -6.57
N VAL A 299 -9.84 46.75 -7.76
CA VAL A 299 -9.46 45.71 -8.74
C VAL A 299 -8.35 44.82 -8.20
N VAL A 300 -7.31 45.40 -7.58
CA VAL A 300 -6.20 44.61 -7.02
C VAL A 300 -6.66 43.75 -5.85
N LEU A 301 -7.45 44.30 -4.93
CA LEU A 301 -7.99 43.55 -3.80
C LEU A 301 -9.00 42.49 -4.24
N PHE A 302 -9.83 42.79 -5.24
CA PHE A 302 -10.75 41.83 -5.85
C PHE A 302 -9.99 40.71 -6.57
N LEU A 303 -8.89 41.02 -7.25
CA LEU A 303 -8.02 40.02 -7.86
C LEU A 303 -7.38 39.11 -6.80
N ALA A 304 -6.87 39.67 -5.70
CA ALA A 304 -6.34 38.90 -4.59
C ALA A 304 -7.41 37.98 -3.97
N CYS A 305 -8.61 38.51 -3.72
CA CYS A 305 -9.78 37.77 -3.24
C CYS A 305 -10.15 36.62 -4.20
N THR A 306 -10.21 36.90 -5.51
CA THR A 306 -10.52 35.92 -6.56
C THR A 306 -9.44 34.84 -6.62
N MET A 307 -8.16 35.20 -6.57
CA MET A 307 -7.05 34.24 -6.54
C MET A 307 -7.11 33.35 -5.30
N ALA A 308 -7.41 33.91 -4.12
CA ALA A 308 -7.58 33.14 -2.89
C ALA A 308 -8.78 32.17 -3.00
N TYR A 309 -9.90 32.63 -3.57
CA TYR A 309 -11.08 31.79 -3.84
C TYR A 309 -10.77 30.64 -4.81
N VAL A 310 -10.13 30.93 -5.94
CA VAL A 310 -9.70 29.94 -6.93
C VAL A 310 -8.72 28.94 -6.31
N LEU A 311 -7.78 29.40 -5.48
CA LEU A 311 -6.86 28.52 -4.76
C LEU A 311 -7.59 27.58 -3.79
N GLY A 312 -8.67 28.08 -3.16
CA GLY A 312 -9.59 27.29 -2.34
C GLY A 312 -10.33 26.23 -3.15
N MET A 313 -10.80 26.58 -4.36
CA MET A 313 -11.46 25.66 -5.28
C MET A 313 -10.51 24.64 -5.91
N ALA A 314 -9.23 24.96 -6.08
CA ALA A 314 -8.20 24.09 -6.65
C ALA A 314 -7.88 22.85 -5.79
N GLN A 315 -8.68 22.56 -4.75
CA GLN A 315 -8.59 21.34 -3.98
C GLN A 315 -9.07 20.12 -4.78
N ARG A 316 -8.40 18.98 -4.54
CA ARG A 316 -8.87 17.67 -4.99
C ARG A 316 -10.30 17.43 -4.53
N HIS A 317 -11.05 16.68 -5.31
CA HIS A 317 -12.39 16.26 -4.87
C HIS A 317 -12.25 15.46 -3.56
N PRO A 318 -13.13 15.66 -2.56
CA PRO A 318 -12.95 15.02 -1.24
C PRO A 318 -12.97 13.49 -1.32
N PHE A 319 -13.70 12.89 -2.27
CA PHE A 319 -13.64 11.44 -2.49
C PHE A 319 -12.34 10.99 -3.16
N GLN A 320 -11.75 11.80 -4.04
CA GLN A 320 -10.41 11.52 -4.58
C GLN A 320 -9.35 11.61 -3.47
N GLN A 321 -9.48 12.59 -2.57
CA GLN A 321 -8.60 12.71 -1.42
C GLN A 321 -8.77 11.53 -0.45
N ALA A 322 -10.00 11.11 -0.17
CA ALA A 322 -10.29 9.94 0.66
C ALA A 322 -9.70 8.66 0.02
N PHE A 323 -9.90 8.46 -1.28
CA PHE A 323 -9.33 7.35 -2.03
C PHE A 323 -7.80 7.35 -1.98
N ALA A 324 -7.16 8.48 -2.30
CA ALA A 324 -5.70 8.60 -2.27
C ALA A 324 -5.13 8.39 -0.85
N ARG A 325 -5.84 8.85 0.18
CA ARG A 325 -5.48 8.61 1.58
C ARG A 325 -5.56 7.13 1.92
N SER A 326 -6.67 6.47 1.63
CA SER A 326 -6.84 5.03 1.89
C SER A 326 -5.84 4.20 1.11
N ARG A 327 -5.56 4.54 -0.15
CA ARG A 327 -4.50 3.90 -0.95
C ARG A 327 -3.13 4.02 -0.28
N ARG A 328 -2.71 5.22 0.14
CA ARG A 328 -1.42 5.40 0.83
C ARG A 328 -1.33 4.61 2.13
N VAL A 329 -2.42 4.55 2.90
CA VAL A 329 -2.47 3.76 4.14
C VAL A 329 -2.37 2.27 3.81
N ARG A 330 -3.15 1.78 2.84
CA ARG A 330 -3.10 0.40 2.36
C ARG A 330 -1.69 0.00 1.92
N ASP A 331 -1.08 0.78 1.03
CA ASP A 331 0.25 0.49 0.48
C ASP A 331 1.33 0.49 1.58
N ARG A 332 1.24 1.43 2.53
CA ARG A 332 2.13 1.44 3.71
C ARG A 332 1.93 0.20 4.59
N THR A 333 0.69 -0.21 4.83
CA THR A 333 0.36 -1.38 5.67
C THR A 333 0.77 -2.67 4.99
N LEU A 334 0.64 -2.79 3.67
CA LEU A 334 1.13 -3.92 2.89
C LEU A 334 2.65 -4.05 2.97
N LEU A 335 3.38 -2.94 2.82
CA LEU A 335 4.83 -2.95 3.00
C LEU A 335 5.22 -3.35 4.43
N LEU A 336 4.44 -2.91 5.42
CA LEU A 336 4.66 -3.28 6.82
C LEU A 336 4.39 -4.77 7.07
N SER A 337 3.27 -5.31 6.57
CA SER A 337 2.91 -6.71 6.72
C SER A 337 3.93 -7.61 6.04
N GLN A 338 4.43 -7.23 4.86
CA GLN A 338 5.49 -7.97 4.17
C GLN A 338 6.81 -7.98 4.98
N ARG A 339 7.23 -6.83 5.51
CA ARG A 339 8.44 -6.75 6.36
C ARG A 339 8.29 -7.50 7.68
N MET A 340 7.12 -7.49 8.29
CA MET A 340 6.86 -8.23 9.53
C MET A 340 6.76 -9.72 9.27
N GLY A 341 6.05 -10.13 8.23
CA GLY A 341 5.92 -11.52 7.84
C GLY A 341 7.27 -12.15 7.52
N THR A 342 8.11 -11.48 6.72
CA THR A 342 9.47 -11.95 6.41
C THR A 342 10.39 -12.04 7.65
N ARG A 343 10.17 -11.21 8.68
CA ARG A 343 10.87 -11.33 9.96
C ARG A 343 10.38 -12.49 10.83
N ILE A 344 9.06 -12.72 10.86
CA ILE A 344 8.45 -13.81 11.64
C ILE A 344 8.79 -15.16 11.01
N ASN A 345 8.66 -15.23 9.69
CA ASN A 345 8.93 -16.40 8.89
C ASN A 345 9.72 -15.94 7.66
N GLY A 346 11.01 -16.29 7.60
CA GLY A 346 11.88 -15.93 6.46
C GLY A 346 11.36 -16.40 5.11
N ASP A 347 10.50 -17.42 5.10
CA ASP A 347 9.80 -17.91 3.90
C ASP A 347 8.53 -17.15 3.57
N TYR A 348 8.05 -16.27 4.42
CA TYR A 348 6.81 -15.55 4.18
C TYR A 348 6.92 -14.68 2.93
N ARG A 349 6.19 -15.08 1.90
CA ARG A 349 5.81 -14.18 0.82
C ARG A 349 4.41 -13.73 1.17
N ALA A 350 4.24 -12.43 1.36
CA ALA A 350 2.91 -11.85 1.48
C ALA A 350 2.11 -12.34 0.28
N LEU A 351 0.81 -12.65 0.48
CA LEU A 351 -0.13 -12.78 -0.62
C LEU A 351 0.12 -11.59 -1.52
N ALA A 352 0.75 -11.81 -2.69
CA ALA A 352 0.81 -10.81 -3.72
C ALA A 352 -0.65 -10.55 -4.04
N THR A 353 -1.19 -9.49 -3.44
CA THR A 353 -2.58 -9.11 -3.58
C THR A 353 -2.66 -8.42 -4.93
N ASP A 354 -2.41 -9.19 -5.98
CA ASP A 354 -2.60 -8.77 -7.34
C ASP A 354 -4.11 -8.72 -7.53
N LEU A 355 -4.64 -7.54 -7.26
CA LEU A 355 -6.07 -7.21 -7.26
C LEU A 355 -6.72 -7.26 -8.66
N GLY A 356 -6.06 -7.93 -9.62
CA GLY A 356 -6.60 -8.26 -10.95
C GLY A 356 -7.05 -9.72 -11.06
N ASP A 357 -6.35 -10.66 -10.44
CA ASP A 357 -6.64 -12.09 -10.54
C ASP A 357 -6.91 -12.67 -9.15
N GLN A 358 -8.18 -12.82 -8.81
CA GLN A 358 -8.64 -13.50 -7.59
C GLN A 358 -8.18 -14.98 -7.49
N GLN A 359 -7.44 -15.50 -8.48
CA GLN A 359 -6.86 -16.83 -8.47
C GLN A 359 -5.38 -16.90 -8.03
N GLY A 360 -4.64 -15.79 -7.92
CA GLY A 360 -3.16 -15.85 -7.82
C GLY A 360 -2.55 -15.98 -6.41
N ALA A 361 -3.33 -15.88 -5.34
CA ALA A 361 -2.81 -15.84 -3.97
C ALA A 361 -2.70 -17.20 -3.22
N PRO A 362 -3.59 -18.20 -3.42
CA PRO A 362 -3.37 -19.52 -2.84
C PRO A 362 -2.29 -20.34 -3.57
N THR A 363 -1.92 -19.95 -4.79
CA THR A 363 -0.96 -20.67 -5.64
C THR A 363 0.42 -20.79 -4.99
N ASP A 364 1.03 -19.72 -4.50
CA ASP A 364 2.40 -19.79 -3.95
C ASP A 364 2.56 -20.74 -2.74
N ALA A 365 1.54 -20.81 -1.86
CA ALA A 365 1.55 -21.72 -0.72
C ALA A 365 1.35 -23.17 -1.16
N VAL A 366 0.40 -23.40 -2.07
CA VAL A 366 0.13 -24.71 -2.68
C VAL A 366 1.33 -25.20 -3.49
N ASP A 367 2.00 -24.30 -4.22
CA ASP A 367 3.18 -24.57 -5.04
C ASP A 367 4.36 -25.00 -4.17
N ARG A 368 4.52 -24.44 -2.97
CA ARG A 368 5.55 -24.86 -2.03
C ARG A 368 5.26 -26.19 -1.38
N GLU A 369 4.02 -26.43 -0.96
CA GLU A 369 3.63 -27.75 -0.46
C GLU A 369 3.84 -28.82 -1.53
N ALA A 370 3.52 -28.50 -2.78
CA ALA A 370 3.80 -29.35 -3.93
C ALA A 370 5.31 -29.54 -4.12
N ALA A 371 6.11 -28.47 -4.04
CA ALA A 371 7.57 -28.56 -4.16
C ALA A 371 8.21 -29.44 -3.08
N ILE A 372 7.77 -29.33 -1.81
CA ILE A 372 8.21 -30.21 -0.72
C ILE A 372 7.86 -31.66 -1.06
N ARG A 373 6.61 -31.93 -1.45
CA ARG A 373 6.18 -33.29 -1.82
C ARG A 373 6.99 -33.84 -2.99
N HIS A 374 7.22 -33.04 -4.02
CA HIS A 374 8.02 -33.44 -5.18
C HIS A 374 9.48 -33.73 -4.81
N ALA A 375 10.09 -32.97 -3.89
CA ALA A 375 11.45 -33.24 -3.42
C ALA A 375 11.56 -34.60 -2.72
N TYR A 376 10.62 -34.93 -1.83
CA TYR A 376 10.59 -36.22 -1.15
C TYR A 376 10.22 -37.39 -2.08
N LEU A 377 9.34 -37.16 -3.06
CA LEU A 377 9.04 -38.17 -4.10
C LEU A 377 10.27 -38.44 -4.97
N ALA A 378 11.01 -37.40 -5.35
CA ALA A 378 12.26 -37.55 -6.09
C ALA A 378 13.31 -38.32 -5.27
N ALA A 379 13.35 -38.11 -3.95
CA ALA A 379 14.22 -38.87 -3.05
C ALA A 379 13.81 -40.35 -2.95
N GLU A 380 12.52 -40.63 -2.83
CA GLU A 380 11.98 -42.00 -2.86
C GLU A 380 12.35 -42.71 -4.18
N ASP A 381 12.17 -42.05 -5.32
CA ASP A 381 12.57 -42.56 -6.64
C ASP A 381 14.08 -42.84 -6.71
N ALA A 382 14.90 -41.94 -6.17
CA ALA A 382 16.35 -42.09 -6.16
C ALA A 382 16.81 -43.24 -5.26
N TYR A 383 16.14 -43.49 -4.14
CA TYR A 383 16.37 -44.65 -3.28
C TYR A 383 16.13 -45.96 -4.04
N TYR A 384 14.97 -46.10 -4.69
CA TYR A 384 14.65 -47.30 -5.47
C TYR A 384 15.61 -47.50 -6.65
N GLN A 385 16.03 -46.41 -7.30
CA GLN A 385 17.06 -46.47 -8.34
C GLN A 385 18.39 -47.00 -7.78
N GLY A 386 18.83 -46.50 -6.61
CA GLY A 386 20.05 -46.97 -5.95
C GLY A 386 19.97 -48.46 -5.56
N LEU A 387 18.80 -48.91 -5.13
CA LEU A 387 18.52 -50.30 -4.80
C LEU A 387 18.66 -51.21 -6.04
N ILE A 388 18.06 -50.81 -7.17
CA ILE A 388 18.16 -51.52 -8.45
C ILE A 388 19.61 -51.60 -8.93
N GLU A 389 20.34 -50.48 -8.87
CA GLU A 389 21.75 -50.40 -9.28
C GLU A 389 22.64 -51.35 -8.47
N ALA A 390 22.35 -51.54 -7.17
CA ALA A 390 23.15 -52.38 -6.29
C ALA A 390 22.83 -53.88 -6.39
N VAL A 391 21.54 -54.24 -6.57
CA VAL A 391 21.12 -55.65 -6.65
C VAL A 391 21.39 -56.23 -8.04
N ALA A 392 21.24 -55.43 -9.10
CA ALA A 392 21.51 -55.80 -10.50
C ALA A 392 20.77 -57.08 -11.00
N ASP A 393 19.63 -57.42 -10.39
CA ASP A 393 18.77 -58.53 -10.79
C ASP A 393 17.57 -58.01 -11.62
N PRO A 394 17.32 -58.55 -12.83
CA PRO A 394 16.19 -58.14 -13.65
C PRO A 394 14.82 -58.41 -13.00
N THR A 395 14.68 -59.52 -12.26
CA THR A 395 13.42 -59.88 -11.60
C THR A 395 13.09 -58.92 -10.46
N PHE A 396 14.11 -58.53 -9.71
CA PHE A 396 14.04 -57.50 -8.68
C PHE A 396 13.69 -56.14 -9.26
N THR A 397 14.33 -55.76 -10.38
CA THR A 397 14.07 -54.50 -11.08
C THR A 397 12.61 -54.42 -11.52
N GLU A 398 12.07 -55.50 -12.06
CA GLU A 398 10.66 -55.58 -12.44
C GLU A 398 9.73 -55.42 -11.23
N ALA A 399 10.04 -56.09 -10.12
CA ALA A 399 9.26 -55.98 -8.88
C ALA A 399 9.24 -54.54 -8.32
N VAL A 400 10.39 -53.86 -8.28
CA VAL A 400 10.51 -52.47 -7.82
C VAL A 400 9.79 -51.50 -8.77
N MET A 401 9.94 -51.66 -10.09
CA MET A 401 9.22 -50.83 -11.07
C MET A 401 7.71 -51.03 -10.99
N ARG A 402 7.26 -52.27 -10.79
CA ARG A 402 5.85 -52.60 -10.56
C ARG A 402 5.31 -51.92 -9.30
N ARG A 403 6.08 -51.92 -8.22
CA ARG A 403 5.73 -51.20 -6.98
C ARG A 403 5.62 -49.69 -7.23
N ARG A 404 6.59 -49.09 -7.92
CA ARG A 404 6.63 -47.65 -8.23
C ARG A 404 5.43 -47.18 -9.07
N ASN A 405 4.96 -48.03 -9.99
CA ASN A 405 3.84 -47.72 -10.87
C ASN A 405 2.47 -47.87 -10.20
N ARG A 406 2.39 -48.44 -8.98
CA ARG A 406 1.13 -48.49 -8.24
C ARG A 406 0.82 -47.09 -7.69
N PRO A 407 -0.43 -46.59 -7.82
CA PRO A 407 -0.83 -45.33 -7.21
C PRO A 407 -0.54 -45.40 -5.70
N ALA A 408 0.22 -44.43 -5.19
CA ALA A 408 0.41 -44.32 -3.74
C ALA A 408 -0.98 -44.23 -3.09
N LEU A 409 -1.21 -45.05 -2.05
CA LEU A 409 -2.46 -44.99 -1.31
C LEU A 409 -2.71 -43.55 -0.85
N PRO A 410 -3.97 -43.06 -0.92
CA PRO A 410 -4.29 -41.73 -0.42
C PRO A 410 -3.82 -41.60 1.04
N PRO A 411 -3.16 -40.49 1.40
CA PRO A 411 -2.38 -40.37 2.64
C PRO A 411 -3.21 -40.43 3.94
N ASP A 412 -4.54 -40.40 3.86
CA ASP A 412 -5.46 -40.37 5.03
C ASP A 412 -5.75 -41.74 5.66
N VAL A 413 -5.18 -42.85 5.15
CA VAL A 413 -5.54 -44.21 5.60
C VAL A 413 -4.56 -44.80 6.63
N LEU A 414 -3.43 -44.14 6.93
CA LEU A 414 -2.51 -44.64 7.97
C LEU A 414 -3.04 -44.32 9.39
N PRO A 415 -3.23 -45.33 10.26
CA PRO A 415 -3.73 -45.11 11.62
C PRO A 415 -2.76 -44.23 12.43
N PRO A 416 -3.26 -43.28 13.25
CA PRO A 416 -2.46 -42.27 13.94
C PRO A 416 -1.49 -42.82 15.00
N ASP A 417 -1.59 -44.10 15.38
CA ASP A 417 -0.88 -44.67 16.53
C ASP A 417 0.41 -45.44 16.20
N VAL A 418 0.80 -45.54 14.92
CA VAL A 418 2.10 -46.16 14.57
C VAL A 418 3.18 -45.08 14.55
N LEU A 419 3.82 -44.87 15.69
CA LEU A 419 5.09 -44.14 15.77
C LEU A 419 6.13 -44.92 14.94
N PRO A 420 6.67 -44.36 13.84
CA PRO A 420 7.73 -45.03 13.11
C PRO A 420 8.97 -45.16 14.00
N PRO A 421 9.82 -46.19 13.80
CA PRO A 421 11.10 -46.26 14.49
C PRO A 421 11.90 -44.98 14.22
N PRO A 422 12.68 -44.46 15.20
CA PRO A 422 13.58 -43.35 14.95
C PRO A 422 14.52 -43.77 13.82
N LEU A 423 14.56 -42.99 12.74
CA LEU A 423 15.53 -43.20 11.68
C LEU A 423 16.93 -43.21 12.30
N PRO A 424 17.87 -44.01 11.77
CA PRO A 424 19.27 -43.84 12.12
C PRO A 424 19.59 -42.37 11.93
N GLU A 425 20.04 -41.73 13.01
CA GLU A 425 20.41 -40.32 13.04
C GLU A 425 21.20 -40.06 11.75
N LEU A 426 20.65 -39.26 10.84
CA LEU A 426 21.33 -38.87 9.61
C LEU A 426 22.63 -38.24 10.10
N VAL A 427 23.69 -39.04 10.14
CA VAL A 427 24.99 -38.64 10.64
C VAL A 427 25.29 -37.39 9.87
N ALA A 428 25.27 -36.26 10.58
CA ALA A 428 25.56 -34.98 9.99
C ALA A 428 26.88 -35.18 9.27
N VAL A 429 26.83 -35.24 7.93
CA VAL A 429 28.02 -35.40 7.12
C VAL A 429 28.90 -34.24 7.57
N PRO A 430 30.06 -34.51 8.18
CA PRO A 430 30.89 -33.43 8.70
C PRO A 430 31.11 -32.46 7.55
N PRO A 431 31.02 -31.14 7.79
CA PRO A 431 31.24 -30.16 6.74
C PRO A 431 32.55 -30.53 6.07
N VAL A 432 32.51 -30.71 4.75
CA VAL A 432 33.70 -30.97 3.94
C VAL A 432 34.64 -29.80 4.20
N GLU A 433 35.60 -30.00 5.09
CA GLU A 433 36.71 -29.08 5.30
C GLU A 433 37.37 -28.94 3.94
N SER A 434 37.23 -27.74 3.36
CA SER A 434 37.88 -27.41 2.12
C SER A 434 39.38 -27.61 2.32
N ALA A 435 39.94 -28.63 1.67
CA ALA A 435 41.36 -28.79 1.49
C ALA A 435 41.90 -27.58 0.72
N ALA A 436 42.22 -26.53 1.47
CA ALA A 436 42.95 -25.35 1.04
C ALA A 436 44.18 -25.20 1.95
N GLU A 437 44.96 -26.27 2.09
CA GLU A 437 46.33 -26.21 2.59
C GLU A 437 47.27 -26.14 1.37
N LEU A 438 47.30 -24.95 0.75
CA LEU A 438 48.35 -24.58 -0.20
C LEU A 438 49.60 -24.24 0.61
N VAL A 439 50.49 -25.23 0.68
CA VAL A 439 51.89 -25.13 1.11
C VAL A 439 52.59 -23.99 0.35
N PRO A 440 53.24 -23.02 1.02
CA PRO A 440 54.13 -22.09 0.35
C PRO A 440 55.45 -22.79 0.04
N VAL A 441 55.75 -22.96 -1.24
CA VAL A 441 57.05 -23.41 -1.73
C VAL A 441 58.07 -22.28 -1.51
N GLU A 442 59.03 -22.49 -0.60
CA GLU A 442 60.22 -21.64 -0.44
C GLU A 442 61.08 -21.68 -1.73
N PRO A 443 61.56 -20.52 -2.23
CA PRO A 443 62.56 -20.50 -3.29
C PRO A 443 63.95 -20.80 -2.72
N GLY A 444 64.61 -21.79 -3.35
CA GLY A 444 65.90 -22.33 -2.97
C GLY A 444 67.04 -21.31 -2.85
N ARG A 445 67.82 -21.52 -1.79
CA ARG A 445 69.16 -20.98 -1.55
C ARG A 445 70.17 -21.57 -2.54
N SER A 446 70.95 -20.69 -3.18
CA SER A 446 72.12 -21.03 -3.99
C SER A 446 73.29 -21.51 -3.11
N PRO A 447 74.08 -22.52 -3.52
CA PRO A 447 75.36 -22.83 -2.90
C PRO A 447 76.54 -22.29 -3.75
N GLY A 448 77.61 -21.85 -3.08
CA GLY A 448 78.95 -21.83 -3.66
C GLY A 448 79.66 -20.47 -3.68
N ASP A 449 80.29 -20.12 -2.56
CA ASP A 449 81.59 -19.44 -2.50
C ASP A 449 82.31 -20.00 -1.26
N GLU A 450 83.14 -21.03 -1.50
CA GLU A 450 84.48 -21.32 -0.92
C GLU A 450 84.92 -22.75 -1.26
#